data_AF-Q5JVM6-F1
#
_entry.id   AF-Q5JVM6-F1
#
_cell.length_a   1.000
_cell.length_b   1.000
_cell.length_c   1.000
_cell.angle_alpha   90.00
_cell.angle_beta   90.00
_cell.angle_gamma   90.00
#
_symmetry.space_group_name_H-M   'P 1'
#
loop_
_entity.id
_entity.type
_entity.pdbx_description
1 polymer ?
#
loop_
_entity_poly.entity_id
_entity_poly.type
_entity_poly.pdbx_seq_one_letter_code
_entity_poly.pdbx_strand_id
1 'polypeptide(L)'
;GGLWCFGGNGLPYAESFGEVPSATVEMFCLEAIVKHSEISTHCDKIEANGGLQLLQRLYRLHKDCPKVQRNIMRVIGNMALNEHLHSSIVRSGWVSIMAEAMKSPHIMESSHAARILANLDRETVQEKYQDGVYVLHPQYRTSIQNMAPAGQ
;
A
#
# COMPACT_ATOMS: atom_id res chain seq x y z
N GLY A 1 11.64 6.88 -23.32
CA GLY A 1 13.10 6.95 -23.15
C GLY A 1 13.37 7.44 -21.74
N GLY A 2 13.97 6.59 -20.89
CA GLY A 2 14.30 6.94 -19.52
C GLY A 2 15.66 7.63 -19.46
N LEU A 3 15.72 8.78 -18.80
CA LEU A 3 16.97 9.52 -18.61
C LEU A 3 17.70 8.93 -17.40
N TRP A 4 18.68 8.08 -17.68
CA TRP A 4 19.63 7.58 -16.69
C TRP A 4 20.84 8.53 -16.69
N CYS A 5 21.12 9.17 -15.56
CA CYS A 5 22.35 9.93 -15.37
C CYS A 5 23.07 9.41 -14.12
N PHE A 6 24.13 8.63 -14.33
CA PHE A 6 25.15 8.39 -13.32
C PHE A 6 26.29 9.39 -13.55
N GLY A 7 26.66 10.15 -12.52
CA GLY A 7 27.99 10.78 -12.41
C GLY A 7 28.03 12.31 -12.26
N GLY A 8 28.53 12.76 -11.11
CA GLY A 8 29.35 13.97 -10.98
C GLY A 8 28.63 15.28 -10.62
N ASN A 9 28.93 15.78 -9.42
CA ASN A 9 28.55 17.08 -8.82
C ASN A 9 27.06 17.24 -8.48
N GLY A 10 26.72 16.88 -7.24
CA GLY A 10 25.35 16.78 -6.72
C GLY A 10 24.62 18.08 -6.42
N LEU A 11 24.59 19.07 -7.34
CA LEU A 11 23.81 20.31 -7.13
C LEU A 11 23.00 20.91 -8.31
N PRO A 12 22.74 20.26 -9.47
CA PRO A 12 21.70 20.77 -10.39
C PRO A 12 20.29 20.26 -10.07
N TYR A 13 20.13 19.19 -9.28
CA TYR A 13 18.80 18.60 -9.00
C TYR A 13 17.93 19.48 -8.09
N ALA A 14 18.55 20.29 -7.23
CA ALA A 14 17.83 21.19 -6.34
C ALA A 14 17.30 22.46 -7.04
N GLU A 15 17.88 22.84 -8.18
CA GLU A 15 17.48 24.04 -8.93
C GLU A 15 16.34 23.79 -9.93
N SER A 16 16.07 22.52 -10.27
CA SER A 16 15.02 22.17 -11.25
C SER A 16 13.59 22.14 -10.70
N PHE A 17 13.37 22.32 -9.39
CA PHE A 17 12.02 22.25 -8.81
C PHE A 17 11.09 23.39 -9.24
N GLY A 18 11.63 24.48 -9.82
CA GLY A 18 10.82 25.56 -10.38
C GLY A 18 10.08 25.20 -11.68
N GLU A 19 10.56 24.19 -12.43
CA GLU A 19 10.02 23.81 -13.76
C GLU A 19 9.34 22.43 -13.78
N VAL A 20 9.40 21.67 -12.69
CA VAL A 20 8.79 20.34 -12.61
C VAL A 20 7.29 20.48 -12.33
N PRO A 21 6.40 19.86 -13.14
CA PRO A 21 4.97 19.89 -12.89
C PRO A 21 4.65 19.39 -11.48
N SER A 22 3.77 20.10 -10.76
CA SER A 22 3.39 19.79 -9.37
C SER A 22 3.05 18.30 -9.13
N ALA A 23 2.35 17.67 -10.09
CA ALA A 23 2.01 16.25 -10.03
C ALA A 23 3.24 15.30 -10.04
N THR A 24 4.33 15.71 -10.70
CA THR A 24 5.58 14.96 -10.74
C THR A 24 6.30 15.05 -9.40
N VAL A 25 6.31 16.23 -8.77
CA VAL A 25 6.86 16.41 -7.41
C VAL A 25 6.09 15.58 -6.40
N GLU A 26 4.76 15.61 -6.46
CA GLU A 26 3.90 14.83 -5.57
C GLU A 26 4.18 13.32 -5.67
N MET A 27 4.33 12.80 -6.89
CA MET A 27 4.68 11.40 -7.11
C MET A 27 6.05 11.04 -6.53
N PHE A 28 7.07 11.89 -6.72
CA PHE A 28 8.39 11.66 -6.13
C PHE A 28 8.35 11.68 -4.59
N CYS A 29 7.62 12.63 -4.00
CA CYS A 29 7.42 12.66 -2.56
C CYS A 29 6.73 11.39 -2.05
N LEU A 30 5.69 10.92 -2.74
CA LEU A 30 4.99 9.70 -2.37
C LEU A 30 5.88 8.46 -2.50
N GLU A 31 6.69 8.35 -3.55
CA GLU A 31 7.68 7.27 -3.72
C GLU A 31 8.75 7.31 -2.62
N ALA A 32 9.20 8.50 -2.20
CA ALA A 32 10.09 8.65 -1.06
C ALA A 32 9.43 8.18 0.24
N ILE A 33 8.15 8.52 0.49
CA ILE A 33 7.41 8.05 1.66
C ILE A 33 7.27 6.52 1.64
N VAL A 34 7.04 5.90 0.48
CA VAL A 34 7.06 4.42 0.35
C VAL A 34 8.40 3.88 0.85
N LYS A 35 9.53 4.45 0.40
CA LYS A 35 10.87 4.01 0.86
C LYS A 35 11.11 4.23 2.33
N HIS A 36 10.67 5.35 2.89
CA HIS A 36 10.77 5.57 4.33
C HIS A 36 9.90 4.59 5.12
N SER A 37 8.71 4.24 4.64
CA SER A 37 7.80 3.31 5.33
C SER A 37 8.34 1.87 5.42
N GLU A 38 9.34 1.50 4.63
CA GLU A 38 10.03 0.20 4.75
C GLU A 38 10.84 0.10 6.07
N ILE A 39 11.06 1.23 6.76
CA ILE A 39 11.82 1.32 8.02
C ILE A 39 10.86 1.61 9.19
N SER A 40 10.80 0.71 10.17
CA SER A 40 9.89 0.77 11.33
C SER A 40 9.90 2.12 12.06
N THR A 41 11.09 2.64 12.41
CA THR A 41 11.22 3.92 13.14
C THR A 41 10.80 5.14 12.31
N HIS A 42 10.75 5.01 10.98
CA HIS A 42 10.23 6.06 10.11
C HIS A 42 8.70 6.01 10.02
N CYS A 43 8.09 4.83 10.15
CA CYS A 43 6.63 4.72 10.26
C CYS A 43 6.10 5.50 11.47
N ASP A 44 6.81 5.48 12.59
CA ASP A 44 6.48 6.28 13.77
C ASP A 44 6.49 7.78 13.46
N LYS A 45 7.50 8.24 12.72
CA LYS A 45 7.59 9.63 12.27
C LYS A 45 6.47 9.98 11.30
N ILE A 46 6.14 9.08 10.37
CA ILE A 46 5.02 9.29 9.43
C ILE A 46 3.71 9.43 10.20
N GLU A 47 3.46 8.58 11.20
CA GLU A 47 2.25 8.65 12.02
C GLU A 47 2.21 9.93 12.86
N ALA A 48 3.29 10.25 13.56
CA ALA A 48 3.38 11.44 14.41
C ALA A 48 3.21 12.77 13.65
N ASN A 49 3.54 12.78 12.36
CA ASN A 49 3.35 13.95 11.48
C ASN A 49 1.99 13.94 10.74
N GLY A 50 1.02 13.11 11.16
CA GLY A 50 -0.32 13.08 10.58
C GLY A 50 -0.40 12.40 9.20
N GLY A 51 0.57 11.52 8.90
CA GLY A 51 0.67 10.85 7.61
C GLY A 51 -0.55 10.01 7.27
N LEU A 52 -1.22 9.39 8.25
CA LEU A 52 -2.43 8.59 8.02
C LEU A 52 -3.56 9.43 7.41
N GLN A 53 -3.82 10.63 7.96
CA GLN A 53 -4.87 11.53 7.50
C GLN A 53 -4.54 12.14 6.13
N LEU A 54 -3.26 12.50 5.93
CA LEU A 54 -2.77 12.99 4.65
C LEU A 54 -2.96 11.94 3.55
N LEU A 55 -2.51 10.71 3.79
CA LEU A 55 -2.63 9.60 2.84
C LEU A 55 -4.10 9.29 2.50
N GLN A 56 -5.04 9.40 3.45
CA GLN A 56 -6.47 9.25 3.16
C GLN A 56 -7.02 10.35 2.26
N ARG A 57 -6.56 11.59 2.45
CA ARG A 57 -6.96 12.71 1.58
C ARG A 57 -6.43 12.48 0.16
N LEU A 58 -5.16 12.07 0.03
CA LEU A 58 -4.55 11.75 -1.27
C LEU A 58 -5.23 10.54 -1.93
N TYR A 59 -5.58 9.51 -1.16
CA TYR A 59 -6.29 8.33 -1.66
C TYR A 59 -7.63 8.71 -2.29
N ARG A 60 -8.38 9.62 -1.66
CA ARG A 60 -9.65 10.12 -2.22
C ARG A 60 -9.46 11.05 -3.41
N LEU A 61 -8.47 11.96 -3.33
CA LEU A 61 -8.19 12.93 -4.38
C LEU A 61 -7.75 12.25 -5.69
N HIS A 62 -6.95 11.18 -5.59
CA HIS A 62 -6.38 10.47 -6.72
C HIS A 62 -7.01 9.09 -6.95
N LYS A 63 -8.32 8.94 -6.68
CA LYS A 63 -9.04 7.66 -6.81
C LYS A 63 -8.87 6.99 -8.18
N ASP A 64 -8.73 7.80 -9.24
CA ASP A 64 -8.62 7.34 -10.63
C ASP A 64 -7.16 7.19 -11.09
N CYS A 65 -6.18 7.27 -10.17
CA CYS A 65 -4.76 7.10 -10.47
C CYS A 65 -4.19 5.83 -9.81
N PRO A 66 -4.18 4.67 -10.49
CA PRO A 66 -3.75 3.40 -9.90
C PRO A 66 -2.34 3.41 -9.34
N LYS A 67 -1.44 4.22 -9.90
CA LYS A 67 -0.05 4.35 -9.41
C LYS A 67 -0.02 5.01 -8.02
N VAL A 68 -0.78 6.09 -7.83
CA VAL A 68 -0.90 6.78 -6.52
C VAL A 68 -1.59 5.87 -5.51
N GLN A 69 -2.73 5.27 -5.86
CA GLN A 69 -3.47 4.34 -5.00
C GLN A 69 -2.56 3.22 -4.48
N ARG A 70 -1.82 2.56 -5.38
CA ARG A 70 -0.87 1.51 -5.04
C ARG A 70 0.21 1.99 -4.07
N ASN A 71 0.84 3.13 -4.35
CA ASN A 71 1.89 3.63 -3.47
C ASN A 71 1.35 3.97 -2.07
N ILE A 72 0.15 4.55 -1.97
CA ILE A 72 -0.50 4.80 -0.68
C ILE A 72 -0.76 3.48 0.06
N MET A 73 -1.34 2.48 -0.60
CA MET A 73 -1.58 1.17 0.02
C MET A 73 -0.27 0.48 0.45
N ARG A 74 0.83 0.68 -0.29
CA ARG A 74 2.15 0.17 0.11
C ARG A 74 2.62 0.80 1.42
N VAL A 75 2.50 2.13 1.56
CA VAL A 75 2.82 2.83 2.82
C VAL A 75 2.00 2.28 3.98
N ILE A 76 0.68 2.19 3.83
CA ILE A 76 -0.20 1.69 4.89
C ILE A 76 0.10 0.23 5.23
N GLY A 77 0.37 -0.62 4.23
CA GLY A 77 0.73 -2.02 4.45
C GLY A 77 2.05 -2.20 5.18
N ASN A 78 3.03 -1.34 4.91
CA ASN A 78 4.30 -1.34 5.63
C ASN A 78 4.12 -0.85 7.07
N MET A 79 3.32 0.21 7.28
CA MET A 79 2.97 0.68 8.63
C MET A 79 2.26 -0.42 9.43
N ALA A 80 1.37 -1.21 8.79
CA ALA A 80 0.66 -2.34 9.42
C ALA A 80 1.57 -3.51 9.85
N LEU A 81 2.84 -3.54 9.46
CA LEU A 81 3.81 -4.50 10.04
C LEU A 81 4.14 -4.19 11.52
N ASN A 82 3.90 -2.94 11.93
CA ASN A 82 4.22 -2.40 13.25
C ASN A 82 2.96 -2.42 14.12
N GLU A 83 2.88 -3.38 15.03
CA GLU A 83 1.68 -3.65 15.85
C GLU A 83 1.29 -2.47 16.74
N HIS A 84 2.26 -1.72 17.25
CA HIS A 84 1.97 -0.53 18.06
C HIS A 84 1.24 0.57 17.27
N LEU A 85 1.36 0.59 15.94
CA LEU A 85 0.67 1.54 15.07
C LEU A 85 -0.75 1.10 14.70
N HIS A 86 -1.14 -0.16 14.99
CA HIS A 86 -2.44 -0.69 14.59
C HIS A 86 -3.59 0.14 15.11
N SER A 87 -3.54 0.53 16.39
CA SER A 87 -4.59 1.33 16.99
C SER A 87 -4.79 2.69 16.29
N SER A 88 -3.71 3.33 15.83
CA SER A 88 -3.76 4.56 15.04
C SER A 88 -4.30 4.34 13.62
N ILE A 89 -3.88 3.25 12.97
CA ILE A 89 -4.38 2.86 11.63
C ILE A 89 -5.89 2.57 11.67
N VAL A 90 -6.36 1.85 12.70
CA VAL A 90 -7.78 1.55 12.90
C VAL A 90 -8.56 2.83 13.18
N ARG A 91 -8.13 3.64 14.16
CA ARG A 91 -8.84 4.88 14.55
C ARG A 91 -8.90 5.92 13.44
N SER A 92 -7.93 5.94 12.53
CA SER A 92 -7.99 6.82 11.36
C SER A 92 -8.99 6.35 10.30
N GLY A 93 -9.48 5.11 10.34
CA GLY A 93 -10.53 4.60 9.45
C GLY A 93 -10.01 3.80 8.25
N TRP A 94 -8.72 3.44 8.22
CA TRP A 94 -8.14 2.65 7.12
C TRP A 94 -8.77 1.26 6.98
N VAL A 95 -9.24 0.65 8.07
CA VAL A 95 -9.91 -0.65 8.01
C VAL A 95 -11.14 -0.61 7.09
N SER A 96 -11.99 0.41 7.23
CA SER A 96 -13.18 0.55 6.37
C SER A 96 -12.81 0.80 4.91
N ILE A 97 -11.78 1.61 4.65
CA ILE A 97 -11.28 1.86 3.29
C ILE A 97 -10.75 0.56 2.66
N MET A 98 -9.96 -0.21 3.41
CA MET A 98 -9.39 -1.47 2.91
C MET A 98 -10.45 -2.56 2.75
N ALA A 99 -11.44 -2.63 3.64
CA ALA A 99 -12.55 -3.57 3.51
C ALA A 99 -13.35 -3.34 2.22
N GLU A 100 -13.49 -2.08 1.78
CA GLU A 100 -14.10 -1.76 0.50
C GLU A 100 -13.17 -2.08 -0.67
N ALA A 101 -11.89 -1.68 -0.60
CA ALA A 101 -10.89 -1.97 -1.64
C ALA A 101 -10.68 -3.47 -1.87
N MET A 102 -10.88 -4.31 -0.84
CA MET A 102 -10.82 -5.77 -0.95
C MET A 102 -11.90 -6.35 -1.87
N LYS A 103 -13.02 -5.64 -2.07
CA LYS A 103 -14.10 -6.05 -2.99
C LYS A 103 -13.83 -5.63 -4.44
N SER A 104 -12.74 -4.91 -4.69
CA SER A 104 -12.39 -4.45 -6.04
C SER A 104 -12.21 -5.63 -6.99
N PRO A 105 -12.76 -5.56 -8.22
CA PRO A 105 -12.50 -6.58 -9.25
C PRO A 105 -11.04 -6.54 -9.72
N HIS A 106 -10.28 -5.49 -9.39
CA HIS A 106 -8.87 -5.40 -9.71
C HIS A 106 -8.04 -6.18 -8.69
N ILE A 107 -7.51 -7.33 -9.10
CA ILE A 107 -6.73 -8.25 -8.27
C ILE A 107 -5.61 -7.55 -7.50
N MET A 108 -4.91 -6.60 -8.12
CA MET A 108 -3.82 -5.89 -7.44
C MET A 108 -4.31 -5.05 -6.25
N GLU A 109 -5.43 -4.35 -6.42
CA GLU A 109 -6.01 -3.52 -5.36
C GLU A 109 -6.54 -4.40 -4.22
N SER A 110 -7.32 -5.41 -4.55
CA SER A 110 -7.86 -6.34 -3.56
C SER A 110 -6.77 -7.12 -2.83
N SER A 111 -5.67 -7.49 -3.50
CA SER A 111 -4.51 -8.15 -2.88
C SER A 111 -3.75 -7.24 -1.92
N HIS A 112 -3.56 -5.96 -2.27
CA HIS A 112 -2.96 -5.00 -1.35
C HIS A 112 -3.85 -4.77 -0.12
N ALA A 113 -5.17 -4.64 -0.32
CA ALA A 113 -6.12 -4.49 0.78
C ALA A 113 -6.12 -5.71 1.71
N ALA A 114 -6.19 -6.91 1.14
CA ALA A 114 -6.13 -8.16 1.89
C ALA A 114 -4.85 -8.28 2.71
N ARG A 115 -3.70 -7.91 2.14
CA ARG A 115 -2.41 -7.86 2.86
C ARG A 115 -2.47 -6.93 4.07
N ILE A 116 -2.99 -5.72 3.89
CA ILE A 116 -3.09 -4.73 4.96
C ILE A 116 -3.99 -5.26 6.07
N LEU A 117 -5.18 -5.75 5.72
CA LEU A 117 -6.13 -6.29 6.68
C LEU A 117 -5.56 -7.50 7.43
N ALA A 118 -4.89 -8.42 6.74
CA ALA A 118 -4.23 -9.57 7.38
C ALA A 118 -3.08 -9.15 8.33
N ASN A 119 -2.35 -8.08 8.01
CA ASN A 119 -1.32 -7.55 8.91
C ASN A 119 -1.91 -6.84 10.15
N LEU A 120 -3.14 -6.31 10.05
CA LEU A 120 -3.87 -5.70 11.16
C LEU A 120 -4.63 -6.73 12.00
N ASP A 121 -5.03 -7.86 11.41
CA ASP A 121 -5.70 -8.97 12.08
C ASP A 121 -4.68 -9.91 12.74
N ARG A 122 -4.27 -9.58 13.98
CA ARG A 122 -3.28 -10.35 14.75
C ARG A 122 -3.88 -11.24 15.84
N GLU A 123 -5.20 -11.37 15.91
CA GLU A 123 -5.81 -12.33 16.85
C GLU A 123 -5.63 -13.78 16.39
N THR A 124 -5.32 -14.01 15.10
CA THR A 124 -5.38 -15.35 14.49
C THR A 124 -4.09 -15.83 13.80
N VAL A 125 -3.20 -14.94 13.34
CA VAL A 125 -2.01 -15.30 12.52
C VAL A 125 -0.74 -14.57 12.97
N GLN A 126 0.34 -15.32 13.21
CA GLN A 126 1.65 -14.76 13.61
C GLN A 126 2.47 -14.20 12.44
N GLU A 127 2.22 -14.65 11.20
CA GLU A 127 2.99 -14.24 10.05
C GLU A 127 2.79 -12.75 9.70
N LYS A 128 3.88 -12.10 9.24
CA LYS A 128 3.85 -10.72 8.74
C LYS A 128 4.01 -10.73 7.23
N TYR A 129 3.04 -10.16 6.52
CA TYR A 129 3.07 -10.08 5.07
C TYR A 129 3.80 -8.81 4.63
N GLN A 130 5.09 -8.96 4.34
CA GLN A 130 5.98 -7.88 3.87
C GLN A 130 5.51 -7.28 2.54
N ASP A 131 6.08 -6.13 2.16
CA ASP A 131 5.79 -5.57 0.85
C ASP A 131 6.14 -6.57 -0.28
N GLY A 132 5.25 -6.74 -1.25
CA GLY A 132 5.37 -7.77 -2.29
C GLY A 132 4.86 -9.17 -1.90
N VAL A 133 4.55 -9.43 -0.62
CA VAL A 133 3.92 -10.69 -0.18
C VAL A 133 2.41 -10.47 -0.04
N TYR A 134 1.61 -11.21 -0.82
CA TYR A 134 0.17 -11.02 -0.89
C TYR A 134 -0.59 -12.25 -0.41
N VAL A 135 -1.67 -12.01 0.34
CA VAL A 135 -2.61 -13.06 0.72
C VAL A 135 -3.50 -13.37 -0.49
N LEU A 136 -3.18 -14.45 -1.19
CA LEU A 136 -4.03 -14.97 -2.25
C LEU A 136 -4.97 -16.00 -1.65
N HIS A 137 -6.17 -15.55 -1.26
CA HIS A 137 -7.24 -16.50 -1.00
C HIS A 137 -7.65 -17.12 -2.35
N PRO A 138 -7.84 -18.44 -2.47
CA PRO A 138 -8.41 -19.02 -3.68
C PRO A 138 -9.82 -18.43 -3.89
N GLN A 139 -9.97 -17.49 -4.82
CA GLN A 139 -11.25 -16.87 -5.17
C GLN A 139 -12.16 -17.83 -5.95
N TYR A 140 -11.57 -18.92 -6.49
CA TYR A 140 -12.24 -19.96 -7.27
C TYR A 140 -12.15 -21.34 -6.64
N ARG A 141 -12.14 -21.45 -5.30
CA ARG A 141 -12.58 -22.72 -4.72
C ARG A 141 -14.10 -22.82 -4.93
N THR A 142 -14.52 -23.12 -6.16
CA THR A 142 -15.73 -23.91 -6.32
C THR A 142 -15.46 -25.16 -5.50
N SER A 143 -16.34 -25.45 -4.55
CA SER A 143 -16.40 -26.81 -4.02
C SER A 143 -16.56 -27.71 -5.23
N ILE A 144 -15.48 -28.36 -5.67
CA ILE A 144 -15.60 -29.52 -6.53
C ILE A 144 -16.27 -30.54 -5.63
N GLN A 145 -17.60 -30.48 -5.61
CA GLN A 145 -18.43 -31.55 -5.15
C GLN A 145 -18.11 -32.68 -6.12
N ASN A 146 -17.37 -33.66 -5.61
CA ASN A 146 -16.89 -34.83 -6.33
C ASN A 146 -17.85 -35.24 -7.46
N MET A 147 -17.51 -34.91 -8.70
CA MET A 147 -18.02 -35.63 -9.87
C MET A 147 -17.34 -36.99 -9.84
N ALA A 148 -17.85 -37.90 -9.00
CA ALA A 148 -17.67 -39.31 -9.22
C ALA A 148 -18.43 -39.66 -10.51
N PRO A 149 -17.81 -40.29 -11.52
CA PRO A 149 -18.57 -40.87 -12.62
C PRO A 149 -19.49 -41.93 -12.05
N ALA A 150 -20.79 -41.82 -12.33
CA ALA A 150 -21.74 -42.88 -12.11
C ALA A 150 -21.28 -44.09 -12.92
N GLY A 151 -20.75 -45.10 -12.23
CA GLY A 151 -20.57 -46.42 -12.82
C GLY A 151 -21.95 -47.01 -13.14
N GLN A 152 -22.18 -47.32 -14.41
CA GLN A 152 -23.08 -48.36 -14.88
C GLN A 152 -22.28 -49.27 -15.80
#